data_AF-A0A7M3DL28-F1
#
_entry.id   AF-A0A7M3DL28-F1
#
_cell.length_a   1.000
_cell.length_b   1.000
_cell.length_c   1.000
_cell.angle_alpha   90.00
_cell.angle_beta   90.00
_cell.angle_gamma   90.00
#
_symmetry.space_group_name_H-M   'P 1'
#
loop_
_entity.id
_entity.type
_entity.pdbx_description
1 polymer ?
#
loop_
_entity_poly.entity_id
_entity_poly.type
_entity_poly.pdbx_seq_one_letter_code
_entity_poly.pdbx_strand_id
1 'polypeptide(L)'
;MEKHIVKADGNGAIDVNGQVSPVTYTVSLKQGKGHSYEVDIRLTAPRDWLLQRGFERDAVLVSQSGTRIPVYHDDGRHHDDDSHHDDGRLDPADTISIELAARDDSCTSEVDLMRKYPEFDG
;
A
#
# COMPACT_ATOMS: atom_id res chain seq x y z
N MET A 1 -22.43 0.65 -14.65
CA MET A 1 -21.15 1.11 -15.24
C MET A 1 -20.06 0.44 -14.43
N GLU A 2 -19.36 -0.49 -15.07
CA GLU A 2 -18.38 -1.37 -14.44
C GLU A 2 -17.23 -0.52 -13.88
N LYS A 3 -17.01 -0.63 -12.57
CA LYS A 3 -15.80 -0.10 -11.94
C LYS A 3 -14.68 -1.04 -12.37
N HIS A 4 -13.96 -0.68 -13.44
CA HIS A 4 -12.81 -1.47 -13.85
C HIS A 4 -11.71 -1.27 -12.81
N ILE A 5 -11.49 -2.30 -12.00
CA ILE A 5 -10.41 -2.33 -11.01
C ILE A 5 -9.32 -3.20 -11.62
N VAL A 6 -8.25 -2.57 -12.10
CA VAL A 6 -7.06 -3.31 -12.54
C VAL A 6 -6.20 -3.56 -11.33
N LYS A 7 -5.75 -4.79 -11.12
CA LYS A 7 -4.79 -5.14 -10.09
C LYS A 7 -3.53 -5.67 -10.75
N ALA A 8 -2.39 -5.14 -10.35
CA ALA A 8 -1.07 -5.60 -10.78
C ALA A 8 -0.28 -6.00 -9.54
N ASP A 9 0.33 -7.19 -9.57
CA ASP A 9 1.22 -7.64 -8.51
C ASP A 9 2.66 -7.26 -8.85
N GLY A 10 3.28 -6.48 -7.97
CA GLY A 10 4.66 -6.04 -8.06
C GLY A 10 5.52 -6.67 -6.98
N ASN A 11 6.80 -6.90 -7.29
CA ASN A 11 7.79 -7.31 -6.32
C ASN A 11 8.63 -6.10 -5.90
N GLY A 12 8.85 -5.94 -4.60
CA GLY A 12 9.64 -4.85 -4.04
C GLY A 12 10.39 -5.27 -2.80
N ALA A 13 10.93 -4.30 -2.10
CA ALA A 13 11.53 -4.47 -0.79
C ALA A 13 11.04 -3.37 0.14
N ILE A 14 10.61 -3.74 1.35
CA ILE A 14 10.25 -2.77 2.37
C ILE A 14 11.51 -2.38 3.16
N ASP A 15 11.81 -1.09 3.21
CA ASP A 15 12.82 -0.49 4.07
C ASP A 15 12.17 0.01 5.36
N VAL A 16 12.65 -0.51 6.48
CA VAL A 16 12.31 -0.05 7.83
C VAL A 16 13.60 0.21 8.58
N ASN A 17 13.82 1.46 8.97
CA ASN A 17 15.01 1.87 9.72
C ASN A 17 16.33 1.51 9.00
N GLY A 18 16.35 1.52 7.66
CA GLY A 18 17.53 1.14 6.86
C GLY A 18 17.74 -0.37 6.68
N GLN A 19 16.81 -1.19 7.15
CA GLN A 19 16.80 -2.63 6.86
C GLN A 19 15.77 -2.91 5.77
N VAL A 20 16.22 -3.53 4.69
CA VAL A 20 15.37 -3.91 3.56
C VAL A 20 14.96 -5.38 3.64
N SER A 21 13.68 -5.67 3.40
CA SER A 21 13.20 -7.05 3.22
C SER A 21 12.39 -7.18 1.94
N PRO A 22 12.60 -8.22 1.13
CA PRO A 22 11.79 -8.47 -0.05
C PRO A 22 10.33 -8.71 0.36
N VAL A 23 9.41 -8.03 -0.31
CA VAL A 23 7.96 -8.15 -0.13
C VAL A 23 7.25 -8.09 -1.47
N THR A 24 6.06 -8.65 -1.53
CA THR A 24 5.17 -8.49 -2.68
C THR A 24 4.16 -7.39 -2.35
N TYR A 25 3.89 -6.52 -3.32
CA TYR A 25 2.89 -5.48 -3.24
C TYR A 25 1.91 -5.63 -4.39
N THR A 26 0.67 -5.20 -4.21
CA THR A 26 -0.37 -5.19 -5.22
C THR A 26 -0.78 -3.74 -5.44
N VAL A 27 -0.74 -3.30 -6.70
CA VAL A 27 -1.22 -2.00 -7.12
C VAL A 27 -2.62 -2.17 -7.70
N SER A 28 -3.60 -1.49 -7.12
CA SER A 28 -4.98 -1.47 -7.56
C SER A 28 -5.31 -0.11 -8.18
N LEU A 29 -5.58 -0.09 -9.49
CA LEU A 29 -6.08 1.06 -10.20
C LEU A 29 -7.61 1.07 -10.13
N LYS A 30 -8.18 2.15 -9.61
CA LYS A 30 -9.63 2.40 -9.65
C LYS A 30 -9.89 3.59 -10.57
N GLN A 31 -10.63 3.37 -11.64
CA GLN A 31 -11.09 4.47 -12.49
C GLN A 31 -12.31 5.14 -11.86
N GLY A 32 -12.15 6.38 -11.38
CA GLY A 32 -13.20 7.20 -10.81
C GLY A 32 -14.15 7.77 -11.87
N LYS A 33 -15.23 8.43 -11.44
CA LYS A 33 -16.15 9.13 -12.35
C LYS A 33 -15.46 10.38 -12.94
N GLY A 34 -14.91 10.23 -14.14
CA GLY A 34 -14.32 11.29 -14.95
C GLY A 34 -12.81 11.36 -14.80
N HIS A 35 -12.07 10.76 -15.76
CA HIS A 35 -10.61 10.82 -16.01
C HIS A 35 -9.67 10.81 -14.78
N SER A 36 -10.17 10.47 -13.61
CA SER A 36 -9.45 10.47 -12.34
C SER A 36 -9.08 9.02 -12.08
N TYR A 37 -7.79 8.74 -12.12
CA TYR A 37 -7.26 7.42 -11.83
C TYR A 37 -6.78 7.43 -10.39
N GLU A 38 -7.42 6.63 -9.54
CA GLU A 38 -7.02 6.42 -8.17
C GLU A 38 -6.10 5.20 -8.11
N VAL A 39 -4.87 5.40 -7.69
CA VAL A 39 -3.89 4.31 -7.52
C VAL A 39 -3.77 3.99 -6.06
N ASP A 40 -4.10 2.76 -5.70
CA ASP A 40 -3.99 2.22 -4.36
C ASP A 40 -2.89 1.16 -4.35
N ILE A 41 -1.77 1.45 -3.69
CA ILE A 41 -0.69 0.47 -3.51
C ILE A 41 -0.85 -0.14 -2.14
N ARG A 42 -1.03 -1.46 -2.08
CA ARG A 42 -1.09 -2.23 -0.85
C ARG A 42 0.00 -3.26 -0.85
N LEU A 43 0.65 -3.47 0.28
CA LEU A 43 1.63 -4.55 0.42
C LEU A 43 1.41 -5.29 1.73
N THR A 44 1.76 -6.56 1.71
CA THR A 44 1.63 -7.43 2.88
C THR A 44 3.03 -7.75 3.37
N ALA A 45 3.38 -7.22 4.54
CA ALA A 45 4.66 -7.45 5.19
C ALA A 45 4.48 -8.26 6.48
N PRO A 46 5.41 -9.17 6.82
CA PRO A 46 5.32 -9.92 8.06
C PRO A 46 5.39 -8.98 9.26
N ARG A 47 4.34 -9.01 10.10
CA ARG A 47 4.23 -8.14 11.29
C ARG A 47 5.41 -8.31 12.22
N ASP A 48 5.78 -9.56 12.44
CA ASP A 48 6.89 -9.92 13.31
C ASP A 48 8.20 -9.31 12.82
N TRP A 49 8.42 -9.26 11.50
CA TRP A 49 9.57 -8.57 10.92
C TRP A 49 9.47 -7.07 11.16
N LEU A 50 8.34 -6.42 10.85
CA LEU A 50 8.17 -4.99 11.09
C LEU A 50 8.44 -4.60 12.56
N LEU A 51 7.85 -5.33 13.51
CA LEU A 51 8.03 -5.11 14.94
C LEU A 51 9.47 -5.39 15.39
N GLN A 52 10.11 -6.45 14.90
CA GLN A 52 11.52 -6.73 15.16
C GLN A 52 12.43 -5.60 14.68
N ARG A 53 12.05 -4.90 13.61
CA ARG A 53 12.81 -3.78 13.02
C ARG A 53 12.50 -2.43 13.67
N GLY A 54 11.56 -2.38 14.62
CA GLY A 54 11.12 -1.14 15.24
C GLY A 54 10.23 -0.29 14.33
N PHE A 55 9.45 -0.92 13.46
CA PHE A 55 8.40 -0.25 12.70
C PHE A 55 7.42 0.44 13.66
N GLU A 56 7.29 1.76 13.56
CA GLU A 56 6.35 2.53 14.38
C GLU A 56 4.98 2.65 13.71
N ARG A 57 4.94 3.10 12.45
CA ARG A 57 3.70 3.39 11.70
C ARG A 57 3.92 3.65 10.20
N ASP A 58 5.11 4.12 9.85
CA ASP A 58 5.54 4.40 8.47
C ASP A 58 6.76 3.54 8.09
N ALA A 59 6.83 3.20 6.81
CA ALA A 59 7.93 2.49 6.18
C ALA A 59 8.10 2.99 4.75
N VAL A 60 9.15 2.53 4.07
CA VAL A 60 9.38 2.87 2.67
C VAL A 60 9.36 1.60 1.84
N LEU A 61 8.37 1.45 0.97
CA LEU A 61 8.41 0.44 -0.09
C LEU A 61 9.38 0.91 -1.17
N VAL A 62 10.38 0.08 -1.44
CA VAL A 62 11.28 0.22 -2.57
C VAL A 62 10.78 -0.73 -3.66
N SER A 63 10.24 -0.20 -4.76
CA SER A 63 9.86 -1.04 -5.91
C SER A 63 11.10 -1.64 -6.57
N GLN A 64 10.93 -2.67 -7.40
CA GLN A 64 12.04 -3.26 -8.17
C GLN A 64 12.77 -2.24 -9.05
N SER A 65 12.07 -1.20 -9.50
CA SER A 65 12.63 -0.08 -10.26
C SER A 65 13.51 0.87 -9.42
N GLY A 66 13.54 0.69 -8.10
CA GLY A 66 14.23 1.56 -7.15
C GLY A 66 13.42 2.77 -6.69
N THR A 67 12.13 2.84 -7.06
CA THR A 67 11.22 3.91 -6.61
C THR A 67 10.95 3.73 -5.12
N ARG A 68 11.24 4.77 -4.34
CA ARG A 68 10.96 4.81 -2.90
C ARG A 68 9.59 5.42 -2.67
N ILE A 69 8.68 4.60 -2.17
CA ILE A 69 7.27 4.90 -1.97
C ILE A 69 7.03 4.86 -0.46
N PRO A 70 6.72 6.00 0.18
CA PRO A 70 6.36 6.00 1.59
C PRO A 70 5.04 5.24 1.75
N VAL A 71 5.08 4.18 2.55
CA VAL A 71 3.92 3.37 2.92
C VAL A 71 3.65 3.54 4.40
N TYR A 72 2.41 3.49 4.78
CA TYR A 72 1.96 3.62 6.15
C TYR A 72 0.98 2.51 6.45
N HIS A 73 0.88 2.18 7.73
CA HIS A 73 -0.19 1.29 8.16
C HIS A 73 -1.52 2.03 8.05
N ASP A 74 -2.34 1.63 7.09
CA ASP A 74 -3.72 2.10 7.01
C ASP A 74 -4.50 1.40 8.12
N ASP A 75 -4.77 2.11 9.21
CA ASP A 75 -5.53 1.62 10.37
C ASP A 75 -7.03 1.42 10.05
N GLY A 76 -7.41 1.32 8.78
CA GLY A 76 -8.74 0.96 8.33
C GLY A 76 -9.86 1.87 8.82
N ARG A 77 -9.57 3.10 9.28
CA ARG A 77 -10.60 4.04 9.78
C ARG A 77 -11.33 4.69 8.62
N HIS A 78 -12.05 3.87 7.88
CA HIS A 78 -13.31 4.27 7.30
C HIS A 78 -14.20 4.75 8.45
N HIS A 79 -14.41 6.07 8.45
CA HIS A 79 -15.21 6.79 9.41
C HIS A 79 -16.70 6.53 9.08
N ASP A 80 -17.16 5.30 9.30
CA ASP A 80 -18.56 4.92 9.18
C ASP A 80 -19.04 4.34 10.51
N ASP A 81 -19.67 5.22 11.28
CA ASP A 81 -20.71 4.97 12.28
C ASP A 81 -20.42 4.01 13.45
N ASP A 82 -20.39 4.64 14.64
CA ASP A 82 -20.80 4.12 15.94
C ASP A 82 -20.12 2.87 16.53
N SER A 83 -19.70 3.06 17.79
CA SER A 83 -19.42 2.02 18.79
C SER A 83 -18.04 1.36 18.82
N HIS A 84 -17.42 1.61 19.99
CA HIS A 84 -16.37 0.86 20.69
C HIS A 84 -14.91 1.14 20.31
N HIS A 85 -14.27 1.83 21.26
CA HIS A 85 -12.85 1.76 21.62
C HIS A 85 -12.11 0.57 21.02
N ASP A 86 -11.29 0.81 20.01
CA ASP A 86 -10.04 0.09 19.85
C ASP A 86 -8.96 1.10 19.44
N ASP A 87 -8.01 1.27 20.34
CA ASP A 87 -6.83 2.09 20.17
C ASP A 87 -6.04 1.48 19.01
N GLY A 88 -5.90 2.18 17.88
CA GLY A 88 -5.28 1.77 16.60
C GLY A 88 -3.84 1.28 16.74
N ARG A 89 -3.70 0.16 17.44
CA ARG A 89 -2.48 -0.41 17.94
C ARG A 89 -2.55 -1.85 17.49
N LEU A 90 -1.85 -2.13 16.39
CA LEU A 90 -1.61 -3.45 15.82
C LEU A 90 -1.84 -4.58 16.82
N ASP A 91 -3.06 -5.12 16.87
CA ASP A 91 -3.40 -6.11 17.89
C ASP A 91 -2.49 -7.34 17.69
N PRO A 92 -1.75 -7.77 18.73
CA PRO A 92 -0.80 -8.85 18.57
C PRO A 92 -1.38 -10.22 18.30
N ALA A 93 -2.69 -10.39 18.46
CA ALA A 93 -3.30 -11.70 18.45
C ALA A 93 -3.87 -12.10 17.08
N ASP A 94 -4.20 -11.15 16.19
CA ASP A 94 -5.07 -11.48 15.05
C ASP A 94 -4.42 -11.47 13.67
N THR A 95 -3.24 -10.85 13.47
CA THR A 95 -2.64 -10.76 12.12
C THR A 95 -1.15 -11.06 12.06
N ILE A 96 -0.80 -12.18 11.40
CA ILE A 96 0.59 -12.60 11.12
C ILE A 96 1.28 -11.62 10.14
N SER A 97 0.50 -10.89 9.34
CA SER A 97 0.97 -9.93 8.34
C SER A 97 0.30 -8.57 8.53
N ILE A 98 1.06 -7.49 8.40
CA ILE A 98 0.53 -6.13 8.34
C ILE A 98 0.32 -5.75 6.88
N GLU A 99 -0.84 -5.17 6.59
CA GLU A 99 -1.04 -4.44 5.35
C GLU A 99 -0.56 -2.99 5.51
N LEU A 100 0.27 -2.57 4.56
CA LEU A 100 0.76 -1.20 4.45
C LEU A 100 0.26 -0.63 3.12
N ALA A 101 -0.28 0.57 3.17
CA ALA A 101 -0.76 1.29 2.00
C ALA A 101 0.17 2.47 1.70
N ALA A 102 0.46 2.71 0.43
CA ALA A 102 1.08 3.97 0.03
C ALA A 102 0.03 5.07 0.00
N ARG A 103 0.49 6.33 0.07
CA ARG A 103 -0.38 7.47 -0.20
C ARG A 103 -1.02 7.33 -1.57
N ASP A 104 -2.34 7.48 -1.60
CA ASP A 104 -3.13 7.56 -2.83
C ASP A 104 -2.50 8.61 -3.75
N ASP A 105 -1.88 8.13 -4.83
CA ASP A 105 -1.39 9.01 -5.89
C ASP A 105 -2.54 9.14 -6.88
N SER A 106 -3.14 10.33 -6.91
CA SER A 106 -4.16 10.66 -7.88
C SER A 106 -3.48 10.98 -9.21
N CYS A 107 -3.49 10.03 -10.15
CA CYS A 107 -3.01 10.28 -11.50
C CYS A 107 -4.15 10.89 -12.34
N THR A 108 -3.87 12.01 -12.99
CA THR A 108 -4.82 12.68 -13.89
C THR A 108 -4.80 12.11 -15.31
N SER A 109 -3.93 11.13 -15.60
CA SER A 109 -3.84 10.46 -16.90
C SER A 109 -3.22 9.07 -16.83
N GLU A 110 -3.71 8.17 -17.68
CA GLU A 110 -3.19 6.81 -17.88
C GLU A 110 -1.72 6.80 -18.33
N VAL A 111 -1.29 7.78 -19.11
CA VAL A 111 0.13 7.89 -19.54
C VAL A 111 1.05 8.18 -18.36
N ASP A 112 0.60 8.98 -17.39
CA ASP A 112 1.35 9.28 -16.16
C ASP A 112 1.38 8.05 -15.25
N LEU A 113 0.24 7.34 -15.19
CA LEU A 113 0.13 6.05 -14.52
C LEU A 113 1.11 5.02 -15.09
N MET A 114 1.07 4.74 -16.39
CA MET A 114 1.94 3.77 -17.05
C MET A 114 3.42 4.14 -16.93
N ARG A 115 3.75 5.43 -16.85
CA ARG A 115 5.11 5.91 -16.57
C ARG A 115 5.56 5.64 -15.14
N LYS A 116 4.68 5.86 -14.15
CA LYS A 116 5.00 5.64 -12.73
C LYS A 116 4.95 4.16 -12.35
N TYR A 117 4.00 3.43 -12.92
CA TYR A 117 3.65 2.05 -12.63
C TYR A 117 3.61 1.23 -13.94
N PRO A 118 4.79 0.94 -14.53
CA PRO A 118 4.88 0.13 -15.75
C PRO A 118 4.35 -1.29 -15.56
N GLU A 119 4.15 -1.73 -14.32
CA GLU A 119 3.50 -3.00 -13.97
C GLU A 119 2.04 -3.13 -14.47
N PHE A 120 1.38 -2.03 -14.84
CA PHE A 120 0.05 -2.07 -15.47
C PHE A 120 0.07 -2.25 -17.00
N ASP A 121 1.23 -2.16 -17.66
CA ASP A 121 1.39 -2.27 -19.13
C ASP A 121 1.66 -3.73 -19.59
N GLY A 122 1.47 -4.72 -18.70
CA GLY A 122 1.74 -6.14 -18.94
C GLY A 122 0.73 -6.88 -19.82
#